data_AF-A0A1C6CU08-F1
#
_entry.id   AF-A0A1C6CU08-F1
#
_cell.length_a   1.000
_cell.length_b   1.000
_cell.length_c   1.000
_cell.angle_alpha   90.00
_cell.angle_beta   90.00
_cell.angle_gamma   90.00
#
_symmetry.space_group_name_H-M   'P 1'
#
loop_
_entity.id
_entity.type
_entity.pdbx_description
1 polymer ?
#
loop_
_entity_poly.entity_id
_entity_poly.type
_entity_poly.pdbx_seq_one_letter_code
_entity_poly.pdbx_strand_id
1 'polypeptide(L)'
;MNFNNSLPEWKNTGTEPSDSLKNDGFKAGYKPSANVFNWFWSLVSKCITEIQSKLSNEETARTEADKNLQQPTFTEASTRVNIASGETLSTLFGKIKKFFTDLKTVAFTGSYSDLSNKPTSMQNPNSLTLTMNGSATSYNGSATASKSWYAPTSAGTTGYNLISNGSGAPIWQQPPYAVCPDSPSISDRRLSITNFKLLTGVRVLVRFTYPFAGTQGKVTLNVNSTGAKEVKLLRADGSYDAITQYNSWSTNEIVEFVYDGTYWVALSSDKQFVSGKPSVITVGSSTVTRYCDFKCSGTDDDIVIQKAMDSLTDGGKIILLEGTYNLSSRLLQKKNVVIEGQGRGITKVNTSYIFLISNLVGTSPTLHLTNMDINFLSTSNISPNAGAFNDYDVLQIDNCSISYANTMHNTDSIFFNCKVKLKNSRISVTLPAKRYDNSYPCWWIFRDCTAEIIDTDIIFPTTSNNTLSNGVFYRCEGSMVGGFIKHIGTTVSSNHSYIEDDSTMNIIGTQIECRRFSQSETTTGNFNSLANCRIKILQAEGYFSASHINHCDLYISASVIFCAYCMASNCKLWFSAASLATLKNYCFFEACYTNQSTWIGTNGTGTSTTDTKTVSGMAAPSFRSVS
;
A
#
# COMPACT_ATOMS: atom_id res chain seq x y z
N MET A 1 3.24 -101.69 2.28
CA MET A 1 1.87 -101.61 2.81
C MET A 1 1.81 -102.63 3.90
N ASN A 2 1.38 -102.24 5.11
CA ASN A 2 1.16 -103.21 6.19
C ASN A 2 -0.30 -103.64 6.15
N PHE A 3 -0.54 -104.83 5.59
CA PHE A 3 -1.85 -105.46 5.62
C PHE A 3 -2.10 -105.99 7.04
N ASN A 4 -2.86 -105.23 7.84
CA ASN A 4 -3.09 -105.54 9.25
C ASN A 4 -4.13 -106.66 9.48
N ASN A 5 -4.88 -107.04 8.44
CA ASN A 5 -5.94 -108.05 8.53
C ASN A 5 -5.49 -109.37 7.91
N SER A 6 -5.58 -110.46 8.67
CA SER A 6 -5.44 -111.82 8.14
C SER A 6 -6.69 -112.19 7.34
N LEU A 7 -6.53 -112.43 6.04
CA LEU A 7 -7.65 -112.82 5.18
C LEU A 7 -8.19 -114.20 5.59
N PRO A 8 -9.52 -114.38 5.72
CA PRO A 8 -10.10 -115.69 5.98
C PRO A 8 -9.90 -116.61 4.77
N GLU A 9 -9.37 -117.80 5.04
CA GLU A 9 -9.11 -118.81 4.01
C GLU A 9 -10.42 -119.49 3.61
N TRP A 10 -10.95 -119.17 2.42
CA TRP A 10 -12.21 -119.72 1.93
C TRP A 10 -11.99 -121.02 1.15
N LYS A 11 -12.06 -122.15 1.85
CA LYS A 11 -11.68 -123.47 1.30
C LYS A 11 -12.70 -124.08 0.35
N ASN A 12 -13.98 -123.71 0.45
CA ASN A 12 -15.01 -124.25 -0.43
C ASN A 12 -15.06 -123.45 -1.74
N THR A 13 -14.71 -124.11 -2.85
CA THR A 13 -14.57 -123.47 -4.17
C THR A 13 -15.89 -123.22 -4.89
N GLY A 14 -17.02 -123.70 -4.36
CA GLY A 14 -18.34 -123.52 -4.97
C GLY A 14 -18.43 -123.99 -6.43
N THR A 15 -19.38 -123.41 -7.18
CA THR A 15 -19.55 -123.66 -8.62
C THR A 15 -19.70 -122.34 -9.37
N GLU A 16 -18.96 -122.19 -10.46
CA GLU A 16 -19.02 -121.02 -11.32
C GLU A 16 -20.43 -120.80 -11.90
N PRO A 17 -20.94 -119.56 -11.94
CA PRO A 17 -22.23 -119.27 -12.54
C PRO A 17 -22.24 -119.55 -14.05
N SER A 18 -23.43 -119.84 -14.59
CA SER A 18 -23.65 -120.01 -16.03
C SER A 18 -23.34 -118.72 -16.81
N ASP A 19 -23.04 -118.84 -18.10
CA ASP A 19 -22.63 -117.69 -18.92
C ASP A 19 -23.72 -116.62 -19.09
N SER A 20 -25.01 -116.98 -19.19
CA SER A 20 -26.08 -115.98 -19.19
C SER A 20 -26.05 -115.14 -17.92
N LEU A 21 -25.83 -115.75 -16.75
CA LEU A 21 -25.76 -115.01 -15.49
C LEU A 21 -24.51 -114.12 -15.40
N LYS A 22 -23.39 -114.52 -16.00
CA LYS A 22 -22.18 -113.67 -16.10
C LYS A 22 -22.40 -112.47 -17.03
N ASN A 23 -23.09 -112.68 -18.15
CA ASN A 23 -23.32 -111.66 -19.17
C ASN A 23 -24.43 -110.67 -18.77
N ASP A 24 -25.53 -111.17 -18.20
CA ASP A 24 -26.73 -110.39 -17.92
C ASP A 24 -26.73 -109.77 -16.51
N GLY A 25 -25.92 -110.32 -15.60
CA GLY A 25 -25.81 -109.93 -14.20
C GLY A 25 -27.04 -110.27 -13.35
N PHE A 26 -26.94 -109.97 -12.05
CA PHE A 26 -28.05 -110.15 -11.12
C PHE A 26 -29.14 -109.08 -11.34
N LYS A 27 -30.39 -109.52 -11.53
CA LYS A 27 -31.56 -108.63 -11.68
C LYS A 27 -32.15 -108.25 -10.31
N ALA A 28 -32.88 -107.13 -10.26
CA ALA A 28 -33.54 -106.66 -9.04
C ALA A 28 -34.46 -107.76 -8.46
N GLY A 29 -34.25 -108.10 -7.18
CA GLY A 29 -34.96 -109.17 -6.47
C GLY A 29 -34.31 -110.56 -6.56
N TYR A 30 -33.27 -110.76 -7.36
CA TYR A 30 -32.58 -112.05 -7.46
C TYR A 30 -31.69 -112.34 -6.23
N LYS A 31 -31.76 -113.57 -5.71
CA LYS A 31 -30.91 -114.07 -4.62
C LYS A 31 -30.00 -115.22 -5.12
N PRO A 32 -28.67 -115.07 -5.11
CA PRO A 32 -27.75 -116.08 -5.62
C PRO A 32 -27.70 -117.36 -4.76
N SER A 33 -27.37 -118.50 -5.40
CA SER A 33 -27.21 -119.80 -4.72
C SER A 33 -25.92 -119.87 -3.90
N ALA A 34 -25.90 -120.71 -2.87
CA ALA A 34 -24.74 -120.87 -1.99
C ALA A 34 -23.47 -121.34 -2.74
N ASN A 35 -23.60 -122.19 -3.77
CA ASN A 35 -22.45 -122.64 -4.57
C ASN A 35 -21.86 -121.52 -5.42
N VAL A 36 -22.70 -120.71 -6.06
CA VAL A 36 -22.24 -119.53 -6.82
C VAL A 36 -21.60 -118.52 -5.88
N PHE A 37 -22.18 -118.34 -4.69
CA PHE A 37 -21.63 -117.46 -3.66
C PHE A 37 -20.27 -117.93 -3.13
N ASN A 38 -20.12 -119.22 -2.83
CA ASN A 38 -18.84 -119.79 -2.38
C ASN A 38 -17.75 -119.68 -3.45
N TRP A 39 -18.09 -119.93 -4.72
CA TRP A 39 -17.15 -119.79 -5.82
C TRP A 39 -16.63 -118.37 -5.92
N PHE A 40 -17.55 -117.42 -5.89
CA PHE A 40 -17.22 -116.00 -5.88
C PHE A 40 -16.25 -115.67 -4.73
N TRP A 41 -16.57 -116.03 -3.48
CA TRP A 41 -15.70 -115.70 -2.34
C TRP A 41 -14.36 -116.43 -2.32
N SER A 42 -14.27 -117.66 -2.85
CA SER A 42 -13.01 -118.40 -2.94
C SER A 42 -12.00 -117.76 -3.91
N LEU A 43 -12.48 -117.29 -5.06
CA LEU A 43 -11.65 -116.57 -6.02
C LEU A 43 -11.29 -115.18 -5.51
N VAL A 44 -12.24 -114.50 -4.87
CA VAL A 44 -12.00 -113.22 -4.21
C VAL A 44 -10.88 -113.35 -3.17
N SER A 45 -10.91 -114.37 -2.30
CA SER A 45 -9.87 -114.60 -1.29
C SER A 45 -8.48 -114.79 -1.92
N LYS A 46 -8.35 -115.69 -2.91
CA LYS A 46 -7.06 -115.93 -3.61
C LYS A 46 -6.51 -114.69 -4.29
N CYS A 47 -7.37 -113.97 -5.01
CA CYS A 47 -6.99 -112.75 -5.71
C CYS A 47 -6.47 -111.69 -4.72
N ILE A 48 -7.15 -111.49 -3.59
CA ILE A 48 -6.71 -110.53 -2.58
C ILE A 48 -5.35 -110.95 -1.98
N THR A 49 -5.13 -112.24 -1.69
CA THR A 49 -3.83 -112.70 -1.16
C THR A 49 -2.69 -112.45 -2.14
N GLU A 50 -2.87 -112.76 -3.43
CA GLU A 50 -1.86 -112.49 -4.45
C GLU A 50 -1.56 -110.98 -4.53
N ILE A 51 -2.61 -110.15 -4.55
CA ILE A 51 -2.49 -108.69 -4.53
C ILE A 51 -1.66 -108.25 -3.32
N GLN A 52 -2.01 -108.70 -2.10
CA GLN A 52 -1.28 -108.29 -0.90
C GLN A 52 0.22 -108.61 -0.98
N SER A 53 0.59 -109.80 -1.46
CA SER A 53 2.00 -110.22 -1.52
C SER A 53 2.83 -109.40 -2.51
N LYS A 54 2.33 -109.17 -3.73
CA LYS A 54 3.06 -108.42 -4.77
C LYS A 54 3.16 -106.93 -4.42
N LEU A 55 2.09 -106.36 -3.85
CA LEU A 55 2.04 -104.95 -3.51
C LEU A 55 3.00 -104.59 -2.37
N SER A 56 3.18 -105.47 -1.37
CA SER A 56 4.14 -105.23 -0.28
C SER A 56 5.59 -105.17 -0.75
N ASN A 57 5.99 -106.02 -1.70
CA ASN A 57 7.33 -106.00 -2.27
C ASN A 57 7.56 -104.76 -3.14
N GLU A 58 6.57 -104.40 -3.95
CA GLU A 58 6.64 -103.19 -4.77
C GLU A 58 6.73 -101.92 -3.91
N GLU A 59 6.02 -101.86 -2.78
CA GLU A 59 6.09 -100.69 -1.89
C GLU A 59 7.44 -100.56 -1.19
N THR A 60 8.12 -101.66 -0.87
CA THR A 60 9.46 -101.59 -0.27
C THR A 60 10.47 -101.02 -1.26
N ALA A 61 10.47 -101.51 -2.50
CA ALA A 61 11.31 -100.97 -3.58
C ALA A 61 10.97 -99.51 -3.91
N ARG A 62 9.67 -99.18 -3.89
CA ARG A 62 9.20 -97.80 -4.08
C ARG A 62 9.65 -96.89 -2.94
N THR A 63 9.64 -97.35 -1.69
CA THR A 63 10.07 -96.55 -0.52
C THR A 63 11.56 -96.21 -0.57
N GLU A 64 12.42 -97.14 -1.00
CA GLU A 64 13.86 -96.85 -1.16
C GLU A 64 14.15 -95.93 -2.34
N ALA A 65 13.43 -96.10 -3.46
CA ALA A 65 13.49 -95.17 -4.57
C ALA A 65 13.00 -93.76 -4.16
N ASP A 66 11.90 -93.68 -3.41
CA ASP A 66 11.34 -92.42 -2.90
C ASP A 66 12.27 -91.74 -1.89
N LYS A 67 12.97 -92.49 -1.02
CA LYS A 67 13.99 -91.91 -0.12
C LYS A 67 15.11 -91.23 -0.91
N ASN A 68 15.61 -91.85 -1.97
CA ASN A 68 16.63 -91.25 -2.83
C ASN A 68 16.10 -90.06 -3.67
N LEU A 69 14.78 -89.98 -3.87
CA LEU A 69 14.14 -88.79 -4.46
C LEU A 69 13.97 -87.65 -3.45
N GLN A 70 13.67 -87.96 -2.18
CA GLN A 70 13.39 -86.96 -1.14
C GLN A 70 14.64 -86.45 -0.42
N GLN A 71 15.66 -87.29 -0.24
CA GLN A 71 16.95 -86.93 0.38
C GLN A 71 18.13 -87.43 -0.47
N PRO A 72 18.34 -86.85 -1.66
CA PRO A 72 19.43 -87.26 -2.54
C PRO A 72 20.79 -86.91 -1.94
N THR A 73 21.73 -87.86 -1.98
CA THR A 73 23.13 -87.60 -1.64
C THR A 73 23.87 -87.14 -2.90
N PHE A 74 24.63 -86.04 -2.85
CA PHE A 74 25.26 -85.45 -4.03
C PHE A 74 26.64 -84.83 -3.77
N THR A 75 27.44 -84.75 -4.84
CA THR A 75 28.78 -84.13 -4.87
C THR A 75 28.76 -82.94 -5.83
N GLU A 76 29.51 -81.86 -5.52
CA GLU A 76 29.58 -80.69 -6.39
C GLU A 76 30.16 -81.05 -7.77
N ALA A 77 29.54 -80.54 -8.84
CA ALA A 77 30.04 -80.73 -10.21
C ALA A 77 31.34 -79.95 -10.45
N SER A 78 32.23 -80.48 -11.29
CA SER A 78 33.53 -79.86 -11.57
C SER A 78 33.43 -78.59 -12.43
N THR A 79 32.42 -78.47 -13.30
CA THR A 79 32.20 -77.33 -14.20
C THR A 79 30.73 -76.90 -14.24
N ARG A 80 30.46 -75.64 -14.61
CA ARG A 80 29.10 -75.12 -14.78
C ARG A 80 28.49 -75.63 -16.08
N VAL A 81 27.52 -76.52 -15.96
CA VAL A 81 26.77 -77.08 -17.08
C VAL A 81 25.30 -77.03 -16.74
N ASN A 82 24.47 -76.59 -17.68
CA ASN A 82 23.02 -76.53 -17.47
C ASN A 82 22.44 -77.90 -17.08
N ILE A 83 21.33 -77.84 -16.36
CA ILE A 83 20.52 -79.02 -16.07
C ILE A 83 19.84 -79.51 -17.34
N ALA A 84 19.74 -80.83 -17.48
CA ALA A 84 19.02 -81.45 -18.58
C ALA A 84 17.97 -82.42 -18.02
N SER A 85 16.82 -82.48 -18.68
CA SER A 85 15.76 -83.42 -18.32
C SER A 85 16.24 -84.87 -18.49
N GLY A 86 15.89 -85.73 -17.52
CA GLY A 86 16.29 -87.14 -17.50
C GLY A 86 17.56 -87.44 -16.71
N GLU A 87 18.29 -86.43 -16.22
CA GLU A 87 19.41 -86.63 -15.30
C GLU A 87 18.94 -87.03 -13.89
N THR A 88 19.78 -87.75 -13.16
CA THR A 88 19.49 -88.12 -11.76
C THR A 88 19.47 -86.86 -10.88
N LEU A 89 18.62 -86.86 -9.84
CA LEU A 89 18.55 -85.73 -8.89
C LEU A 89 19.90 -85.43 -8.24
N SER A 90 20.72 -86.44 -7.93
CA SER A 90 22.07 -86.25 -7.41
C SER A 90 22.97 -85.45 -8.37
N THR A 91 22.90 -85.71 -9.68
CA THR A 91 23.67 -84.97 -10.69
C THR A 91 23.16 -83.54 -10.84
N LEU A 92 21.83 -83.37 -10.85
CA LEU A 92 21.18 -82.06 -10.93
C LEU A 92 21.54 -81.19 -9.71
N PHE A 93 21.44 -81.73 -8.49
CA PHE A 93 21.84 -81.02 -7.28
C PHE A 93 23.34 -80.73 -7.23
N GLY A 94 24.20 -81.62 -7.75
CA GLY A 94 25.63 -81.36 -7.91
C GLY A 94 25.93 -80.17 -8.83
N LYS A 95 25.23 -80.06 -9.97
CA LYS A 95 25.33 -78.91 -10.90
C LYS A 95 24.76 -77.64 -10.29
N ILE A 96 23.59 -77.69 -9.66
CA ILE A 96 22.96 -76.54 -9.00
C ILE A 96 23.86 -76.02 -7.88
N LYS A 97 24.45 -76.90 -7.07
CA LYS A 97 25.46 -76.52 -6.07
C LYS A 97 26.65 -75.85 -6.72
N LYS A 98 27.16 -76.35 -7.86
CA LYS A 98 28.26 -75.70 -8.59
C LYS A 98 27.90 -74.28 -9.04
N PHE A 99 26.69 -74.08 -9.56
CA PHE A 99 26.18 -72.74 -9.87
C PHE A 99 26.15 -71.85 -8.62
N PHE A 100 25.60 -72.33 -7.49
CA PHE A 100 25.55 -71.54 -6.25
C PHE A 100 26.95 -71.23 -5.67
N THR A 101 27.84 -72.23 -5.60
CA THR A 101 29.22 -72.07 -5.11
C THR A 101 29.97 -71.04 -5.94
N ASP A 102 29.90 -71.15 -7.27
CA ASP A 102 30.68 -70.28 -8.14
C ASP A 102 30.06 -68.90 -8.33
N LEU A 103 28.74 -68.73 -8.14
CA LEU A 103 28.08 -67.42 -8.25
C LEU A 103 28.43 -66.49 -7.08
N LYS A 104 28.98 -67.02 -5.97
CA LYS A 104 29.35 -66.32 -4.72
C LYS A 104 28.29 -65.30 -4.23
N THR A 105 28.54 -64.63 -3.10
CA THR A 105 27.56 -63.86 -2.31
C THR A 105 26.76 -62.82 -3.11
N VAL A 106 27.28 -62.39 -4.26
CA VAL A 106 26.79 -61.21 -4.97
C VAL A 106 25.59 -61.48 -5.88
N ALA A 107 25.36 -62.73 -6.28
CA ALA A 107 24.10 -63.10 -6.96
C ALA A 107 22.84 -62.89 -6.08
N PHE A 108 23.04 -62.70 -4.76
CA PHE A 108 21.97 -62.50 -3.78
C PHE A 108 21.99 -61.11 -3.12
N THR A 109 23.03 -60.28 -3.35
CA THR A 109 23.12 -58.91 -2.84
C THR A 109 22.82 -57.84 -3.89
N GLY A 110 22.82 -58.21 -5.18
CA GLY A 110 22.44 -57.33 -6.28
C GLY A 110 23.55 -56.42 -6.85
N SER A 111 24.83 -56.66 -6.53
CA SER A 111 25.93 -55.88 -7.13
C SER A 111 26.43 -56.47 -8.45
N TYR A 112 26.51 -55.62 -9.48
CA TYR A 112 26.79 -56.00 -10.87
C TYR A 112 28.30 -56.16 -11.18
N SER A 113 29.16 -55.65 -10.30
CA SER A 113 30.63 -55.65 -10.43
C SER A 113 31.27 -57.04 -10.36
N ASP A 114 30.56 -58.02 -9.82
CA ASP A 114 31.13 -59.29 -9.35
C ASP A 114 31.04 -60.44 -10.36
N LEU A 115 30.66 -60.12 -11.60
CA LEU A 115 30.67 -61.04 -12.75
C LEU A 115 31.97 -60.90 -13.56
N SER A 116 32.69 -62.01 -13.76
CA SER A 116 33.81 -62.13 -14.72
C SER A 116 33.34 -62.70 -16.07
N ASN A 117 34.04 -62.38 -17.18
CA ASN A 117 33.74 -62.79 -18.56
C ASN A 117 32.36 -62.35 -19.11
N LYS A 118 32.02 -61.07 -18.91
CA LYS A 118 30.77 -60.45 -19.41
C LYS A 118 30.93 -59.89 -20.85
N PRO A 119 29.85 -59.86 -21.67
CA PRO A 119 29.87 -59.23 -23.00
C PRO A 119 30.20 -57.73 -22.89
N THR A 120 31.17 -57.25 -23.65
CA THR A 120 31.66 -55.86 -23.59
C THR A 120 30.70 -54.82 -24.19
N SER A 121 29.61 -55.24 -24.84
CA SER A 121 28.76 -54.36 -25.65
C SER A 121 27.37 -54.05 -25.09
N MET A 122 26.99 -54.56 -23.91
CA MET A 122 25.70 -54.19 -23.28
C MET A 122 25.84 -53.31 -22.04
N GLN A 123 26.79 -52.37 -22.05
CA GLN A 123 26.66 -51.21 -21.18
C GLN A 123 25.63 -50.27 -21.83
N ASN A 124 24.48 -50.10 -21.17
CA ASN A 124 23.73 -48.84 -21.22
C ASN A 124 24.76 -47.69 -21.17
N PRO A 125 24.67 -46.64 -21.99
CA PRO A 125 25.83 -45.96 -22.57
C PRO A 125 26.86 -45.58 -21.50
N ASN A 126 28.13 -45.88 -21.80
CA ASN A 126 29.32 -45.78 -20.92
C ASN A 126 29.54 -44.40 -20.26
N SER A 127 28.73 -43.40 -20.61
CA SER A 127 28.68 -42.09 -19.99
C SER A 127 27.34 -41.43 -20.35
N LEU A 128 26.65 -40.88 -19.36
CA LEU A 128 25.69 -39.80 -19.62
C LEU A 128 26.47 -38.48 -19.57
N THR A 129 26.85 -37.95 -20.72
CA THR A 129 27.51 -36.65 -20.82
C THR A 129 26.45 -35.57 -20.92
N LEU A 130 26.29 -34.79 -19.85
CA LEU A 130 25.48 -33.56 -19.86
C LEU A 130 26.42 -32.39 -20.10
N THR A 131 26.30 -31.73 -21.25
CA THR A 131 27.11 -30.56 -21.61
C THR A 131 26.31 -29.29 -21.37
N MET A 132 26.74 -28.45 -20.42
CA MET A 132 26.26 -27.08 -20.27
C MET A 132 27.46 -26.14 -20.11
N ASN A 133 27.55 -25.11 -20.96
CA ASN A 133 28.59 -24.08 -20.95
C ASN A 133 30.05 -24.58 -20.93
N GLY A 134 30.35 -25.67 -21.65
CA GLY A 134 31.73 -26.06 -21.98
C GLY A 134 32.51 -26.84 -20.90
N SER A 135 31.92 -27.13 -19.73
CA SER A 135 32.52 -28.02 -18.73
C SER A 135 31.81 -29.38 -18.72
N ALA A 136 32.53 -30.44 -19.11
CA ALA A 136 32.02 -31.80 -19.11
C ALA A 136 32.53 -32.56 -17.89
N THR A 137 31.65 -33.31 -17.22
CA THR A 137 32.09 -34.29 -16.21
C THR A 137 31.50 -35.65 -16.55
N SER A 138 32.34 -36.68 -16.51
CA SER A 138 31.97 -38.06 -16.85
C SER A 138 31.62 -38.85 -15.57
N TYR A 139 30.57 -39.67 -15.67
CA TYR A 139 30.18 -40.63 -14.65
C TYR A 139 30.25 -42.04 -15.25
N ASN A 140 30.95 -42.94 -14.58
CA ASN A 140 31.29 -44.29 -15.08
C ASN A 140 30.50 -45.41 -14.38
N GLY A 141 29.50 -45.08 -13.56
CA GLY A 141 28.57 -46.06 -13.00
C GLY A 141 29.12 -46.96 -11.89
N SER A 142 30.30 -46.69 -11.33
CA SER A 142 30.92 -47.58 -10.33
C SER A 142 30.36 -47.45 -8.90
N ALA A 143 29.62 -46.38 -8.60
CA ALA A 143 28.92 -46.16 -7.32
C ALA A 143 27.82 -45.11 -7.49
N THR A 144 26.75 -45.15 -6.68
CA THR A 144 25.72 -44.10 -6.66
C THR A 144 26.36 -42.73 -6.43
N ALA A 145 26.41 -41.90 -7.47
CA ALA A 145 26.94 -40.54 -7.40
C ALA A 145 25.78 -39.54 -7.50
N SER A 146 25.64 -38.70 -6.47
CA SER A 146 24.79 -37.51 -6.50
C SER A 146 25.69 -36.29 -6.67
N LYS A 147 25.44 -35.47 -7.70
CA LYS A 147 26.18 -34.24 -7.96
C LYS A 147 25.19 -33.10 -8.16
N SER A 148 25.14 -32.18 -7.20
CA SER A 148 24.29 -30.99 -7.28
C SER A 148 24.92 -29.98 -8.23
N TRP A 149 24.23 -29.65 -9.31
CA TRP A 149 24.64 -28.59 -10.25
C TRP A 149 23.94 -27.29 -9.88
N TYR A 150 24.72 -26.23 -9.66
CA TYR A 150 24.20 -24.87 -9.57
C TYR A 150 24.33 -24.24 -10.97
N ALA A 151 23.27 -23.57 -11.45
CA ALA A 151 23.36 -22.79 -12.67
C ALA A 151 24.46 -21.72 -12.48
N PRO A 152 25.47 -21.63 -13.38
CA PRO A 152 26.45 -20.57 -13.29
C PRO A 152 25.77 -19.28 -13.75
N THR A 153 25.42 -18.40 -12.82
CA THR A 153 25.33 -16.98 -13.17
C THR A 153 26.77 -16.52 -13.39
N SER A 154 27.21 -16.56 -14.66
CA SER A 154 28.52 -16.07 -15.10
C SER A 154 28.72 -14.56 -14.82
N ALA A 155 27.66 -13.85 -14.43
CA ALA A 155 27.74 -12.57 -13.74
C ALA A 155 27.54 -12.86 -12.23
N GLY A 156 28.52 -12.54 -11.39
CA GLY A 156 28.50 -12.85 -9.96
C GLY A 156 27.20 -12.46 -9.23
N THR A 157 27.01 -12.99 -8.02
CA THR A 157 25.80 -12.85 -7.16
C THR A 157 25.43 -11.40 -6.79
N THR A 158 26.17 -10.42 -7.27
CA THR A 158 25.94 -8.99 -7.04
C THR A 158 24.70 -8.51 -7.80
N GLY A 159 23.59 -8.31 -7.07
CA GLY A 159 22.36 -7.70 -7.57
C GLY A 159 21.20 -8.67 -7.86
N TYR A 160 21.39 -9.98 -7.70
CA TYR A 160 20.34 -10.98 -7.82
C TYR A 160 19.72 -11.29 -6.45
N ASN A 161 18.39 -11.35 -6.38
CA ASN A 161 17.70 -11.75 -5.15
C ASN A 161 17.49 -13.27 -5.15
N LEU A 162 17.81 -13.94 -4.04
CA LEU A 162 17.51 -15.34 -3.86
C LEU A 162 16.01 -15.51 -3.58
N ILE A 163 15.26 -16.09 -4.52
CA ILE A 163 13.79 -16.29 -4.40
C ILE A 163 13.48 -17.49 -3.50
N SER A 164 14.28 -18.55 -3.58
CA SER A 164 14.13 -19.72 -2.70
C SER A 164 15.45 -20.50 -2.59
N ASN A 165 15.67 -21.05 -1.40
CA ASN A 165 16.78 -21.95 -1.07
C ASN A 165 16.24 -23.30 -0.58
N GLY A 166 15.36 -23.92 -1.38
CA GLY A 166 14.89 -25.28 -1.13
C GLY A 166 15.95 -26.32 -1.50
N SER A 167 15.63 -27.60 -1.37
CA SER A 167 16.48 -28.75 -1.72
C SER A 167 16.78 -28.92 -3.23
N GLY A 168 16.62 -27.85 -4.02
CA GLY A 168 16.91 -27.78 -5.46
C GLY A 168 17.81 -26.58 -5.80
N ALA A 169 18.11 -26.38 -7.09
CA ALA A 169 18.95 -25.28 -7.52
C ALA A 169 18.35 -23.92 -7.09
N PRO A 170 19.14 -23.02 -6.48
CA PRO A 170 18.67 -21.73 -6.02
C PRO A 170 18.10 -20.94 -7.18
N ILE A 171 16.85 -20.50 -7.04
CA ILE A 171 16.18 -19.68 -8.03
C ILE A 171 16.56 -18.23 -7.73
N TRP A 172 17.34 -17.63 -8.63
CA TRP A 172 17.76 -16.25 -8.55
C TRP A 172 16.85 -15.38 -9.39
N GLN A 173 16.26 -14.35 -8.79
CA GLN A 173 15.58 -13.31 -9.54
C GLN A 173 16.65 -12.44 -10.18
N GLN A 174 16.68 -12.41 -11.51
CA GLN A 174 17.36 -11.35 -12.22
C GLN A 174 16.80 -10.00 -11.72
N PRO A 175 17.65 -9.03 -11.34
CA PRO A 175 17.19 -7.69 -11.09
C PRO A 175 16.42 -7.19 -12.33
N PRO A 176 15.30 -6.49 -12.18
CA PRO A 176 14.47 -6.05 -13.32
C PRO A 176 15.19 -5.05 -14.25
N TYR A 177 16.46 -4.77 -13.99
CA TYR A 177 17.33 -3.84 -14.69
C TYR A 177 18.70 -4.48 -14.95
N ALA A 178 19.36 -4.06 -16.02
CA ALA A 178 20.75 -4.38 -16.31
C ALA A 178 21.69 -3.32 -15.73
N VAL A 179 22.95 -3.66 -15.45
CA VAL A 179 23.92 -2.74 -14.86
C VAL A 179 24.89 -2.26 -15.93
N CYS A 180 25.05 -0.94 -16.04
CA CYS A 180 26.12 -0.30 -16.83
C CYS A 180 27.29 0.05 -15.90
N PRO A 181 28.40 -0.71 -15.93
CA PRO A 181 29.54 -0.50 -15.04
C PRO A 181 30.53 0.56 -15.53
N ASP A 182 30.39 1.04 -16.77
CA ASP A 182 31.40 1.91 -17.40
C ASP A 182 31.54 3.27 -16.71
N SER A 183 32.79 3.64 -16.36
CA SER A 183 33.19 4.92 -15.76
C SER A 183 32.87 6.13 -16.65
N PRO A 184 32.54 7.32 -16.12
CA PRO A 184 32.07 8.47 -16.89
C PRO A 184 32.95 8.92 -18.07
N SER A 185 34.22 8.52 -18.10
CA SER A 185 35.15 8.76 -19.20
C SER A 185 34.91 7.91 -20.47
N ILE A 186 34.05 6.91 -20.42
CA ILE A 186 33.69 6.07 -21.58
C ILE A 186 32.49 6.68 -22.33
N SER A 187 32.65 7.01 -23.61
CA SER A 187 31.59 7.65 -24.41
C SER A 187 30.51 6.67 -24.89
N ASP A 188 30.84 5.39 -25.04
CA ASP A 188 29.94 4.28 -25.35
C ASP A 188 29.65 3.42 -24.12
N ARG A 189 28.57 3.74 -23.40
CA ARG A 189 28.10 2.99 -22.24
C ARG A 189 27.66 1.60 -22.68
N ARG A 190 28.28 0.55 -22.15
CA ARG A 190 27.99 -0.84 -22.53
C ARG A 190 27.31 -1.59 -21.41
N LEU A 191 26.32 -2.38 -21.77
CA LEU A 191 25.69 -3.35 -20.89
C LEU A 191 25.25 -4.59 -21.66
N SER A 192 25.04 -5.67 -20.91
CA SER A 192 24.56 -6.94 -21.46
C SER A 192 23.23 -7.35 -20.82
N ILE A 193 22.29 -7.76 -21.66
CA ILE A 193 20.94 -8.22 -21.30
C ILE A 193 20.73 -9.59 -21.95
N THR A 194 20.40 -10.60 -21.16
CA THR A 194 20.12 -11.95 -21.66
C THR A 194 18.94 -11.94 -22.64
N ASN A 195 19.04 -12.66 -23.76
CA ASN A 195 17.99 -12.78 -24.79
C ASN A 195 17.51 -11.46 -25.42
N PHE A 196 18.34 -10.41 -25.39
CA PHE A 196 17.99 -9.13 -25.98
C PHE A 196 18.20 -9.11 -27.50
N LYS A 197 17.22 -8.52 -28.20
CA LYS A 197 17.28 -8.17 -29.62
C LYS A 197 16.85 -6.72 -29.79
N LEU A 198 17.63 -5.93 -30.51
CA LEU A 198 17.30 -4.53 -30.77
C LEU A 198 16.19 -4.43 -31.83
N LEU A 199 15.04 -3.89 -31.43
CA LEU A 199 13.90 -3.56 -32.30
C LEU A 199 13.32 -2.21 -31.84
N THR A 200 12.71 -1.45 -32.74
CA THR A 200 11.97 -0.24 -32.38
C THR A 200 10.87 -0.58 -31.37
N GLY A 201 10.76 0.22 -30.31
CA GLY A 201 9.84 0.04 -29.19
C GLY A 201 10.38 -0.81 -28.04
N VAL A 202 11.56 -1.43 -28.17
CA VAL A 202 12.16 -2.22 -27.09
C VAL A 202 12.52 -1.32 -25.91
N ARG A 203 12.13 -1.78 -24.71
CA ARG A 203 12.37 -1.12 -23.44
C ARG A 203 13.42 -1.85 -22.61
N VAL A 204 14.31 -1.11 -21.97
CA VAL A 204 15.35 -1.65 -21.07
C VAL A 204 15.44 -0.79 -19.81
N LEU A 205 15.56 -1.41 -18.65
CA LEU A 205 15.88 -0.72 -17.40
C LEU A 205 17.39 -0.84 -17.16
N VAL A 206 18.07 0.27 -16.92
CA VAL A 206 19.53 0.30 -16.78
C VAL A 206 19.93 1.04 -15.51
N ARG A 207 20.66 0.38 -14.62
CA ARG A 207 21.33 1.00 -13.47
C ARG A 207 22.72 1.48 -13.87
N PHE A 208 22.98 2.77 -13.74
CA PHE A 208 24.32 3.32 -14.00
C PHE A 208 25.16 3.36 -12.73
N THR A 209 26.30 2.67 -12.70
CA THR A 209 27.19 2.64 -11.53
C THR A 209 27.79 4.02 -11.22
N TYR A 210 27.90 4.89 -12.23
CA TYR A 210 28.49 6.22 -12.11
C TYR A 210 27.54 7.30 -12.66
N PRO A 211 27.59 8.53 -12.12
CA PRO A 211 26.80 9.64 -12.64
C PRO A 211 27.33 10.05 -14.01
N PHE A 212 26.52 10.76 -14.79
CA PHE A 212 27.01 11.36 -16.03
C PHE A 212 28.01 12.50 -15.76
N ALA A 213 29.17 12.47 -16.40
CA ALA A 213 30.16 13.54 -16.36
C ALA A 213 30.05 14.44 -17.60
N GLY A 214 29.70 15.71 -17.39
CA GLY A 214 29.35 16.69 -18.43
C GLY A 214 30.42 17.08 -19.45
N THR A 215 31.63 16.52 -19.38
CA THR A 215 32.73 16.81 -20.32
C THR A 215 32.59 16.12 -21.67
N GLN A 216 31.73 15.09 -21.79
CA GLN A 216 31.50 14.38 -23.03
C GLN A 216 30.18 14.85 -23.66
N GLY A 217 30.25 15.70 -24.67
CA GLY A 217 29.08 16.33 -25.31
C GLY A 217 28.06 15.39 -25.95
N LYS A 218 28.24 14.06 -25.88
CA LYS A 218 27.32 13.01 -26.33
C LYS A 218 27.50 11.76 -25.48
N VAL A 219 26.39 11.14 -25.05
CA VAL A 219 26.39 9.80 -24.46
C VAL A 219 25.75 8.82 -25.43
N THR A 220 26.38 7.68 -25.60
CA THR A 220 25.79 6.58 -26.36
C THR A 220 25.61 5.35 -25.46
N LEU A 221 24.58 4.56 -25.72
CA LEU A 221 24.29 3.30 -25.05
C LEU A 221 24.37 2.17 -26.07
N ASN A 222 25.17 1.15 -25.74
CA ASN A 222 25.38 -0.05 -26.55
C ASN A 222 24.95 -1.27 -25.74
N VAL A 223 23.81 -1.83 -26.12
CA VAL A 223 23.23 -3.02 -25.46
C VAL A 223 23.58 -4.24 -26.30
N ASN A 224 24.21 -5.26 -25.70
CA ASN A 224 24.58 -6.50 -26.39
C ASN A 224 25.37 -6.30 -27.70
N SER A 225 26.22 -5.27 -27.78
CA SER A 225 27.01 -4.98 -28.98
C SER A 225 26.18 -4.76 -30.26
N THR A 226 24.92 -4.32 -30.14
CA THR A 226 24.06 -4.00 -31.30
C THR A 226 24.41 -2.67 -31.97
N GLY A 227 25.50 -2.04 -31.55
CA GLY A 227 25.96 -0.72 -31.99
C GLY A 227 25.58 0.37 -31.00
N ALA A 228 26.50 1.30 -30.77
CA ALA A 228 26.29 2.43 -29.88
C ALA A 228 25.27 3.41 -30.49
N LYS A 229 24.19 3.68 -29.76
CA LYS A 229 23.14 4.63 -30.16
C LYS A 229 23.12 5.79 -29.18
N GLU A 230 22.93 7.00 -29.69
CA GLU A 230 22.92 8.19 -28.84
C GLU A 230 21.71 8.14 -27.90
N VAL A 231 21.95 8.56 -26.66
CA VAL A 231 20.92 8.70 -25.63
C VAL A 231 20.36 10.11 -25.71
N LYS A 232 19.03 10.19 -25.83
CA LYS A 232 18.29 11.44 -25.90
C LYS A 232 17.19 11.47 -24.86
N LEU A 233 16.76 12.68 -24.56
CA LEU A 233 15.48 12.95 -23.90
C LEU A 233 14.47 13.29 -24.99
N LEU A 234 13.28 12.72 -24.94
CA LEU A 234 12.19 13.09 -25.83
C LEU A 234 11.37 14.20 -25.17
N ARG A 235 11.23 15.33 -25.85
CA ARG A 235 10.34 16.42 -25.44
C ARG A 235 8.90 16.12 -25.84
N ALA A 236 7.96 16.79 -25.17
CA ALA A 236 6.54 16.68 -25.45
C ALA A 236 6.14 17.19 -26.86
N ASP A 237 6.97 18.02 -27.49
CA ASP A 237 6.78 18.50 -28.87
C ASP A 237 7.34 17.55 -29.94
N GLY A 238 7.85 16.38 -29.53
CA GLY A 238 8.47 15.39 -30.41
C GLY A 238 9.93 15.67 -30.75
N SER A 239 10.53 16.76 -30.25
CA SER A 239 11.95 17.05 -30.43
C SER A 239 12.85 16.33 -29.42
N TYR A 240 14.14 16.18 -29.76
CA TYR A 240 15.11 15.49 -28.91
C TYR A 240 16.06 16.46 -28.23
N ASP A 241 16.27 16.26 -26.93
CA ASP A 241 17.28 16.94 -26.11
C ASP A 241 18.48 16.06 -25.82
N ALA A 242 19.66 16.69 -25.71
CA ALA A 242 20.87 16.01 -25.29
C ALA A 242 20.88 15.76 -23.77
N ILE A 243 21.46 14.63 -23.36
CA ILE A 243 21.79 14.38 -21.95
C ILE A 243 22.93 15.32 -21.52
N THR A 244 22.75 16.01 -20.39
CA THR A 244 23.75 16.92 -19.79
C THR A 244 23.93 16.61 -18.31
N GLN A 245 24.97 17.13 -17.65
CA GLN A 245 25.17 16.94 -16.20
C GLN A 245 24.00 17.43 -15.34
N TYR A 246 23.18 18.32 -15.89
CA TYR A 246 22.00 18.84 -15.21
C TYR A 246 20.76 17.99 -15.47
N ASN A 247 20.70 17.25 -16.58
CA ASN A 247 19.55 16.45 -17.03
C ASN A 247 20.02 15.05 -17.42
N SER A 248 20.52 14.32 -16.43
CA SER A 248 20.99 12.94 -16.55
C SER A 248 20.70 12.19 -15.25
N TRP A 249 21.27 10.99 -15.14
CA TRP A 249 21.16 10.11 -14.00
C TRP A 249 22.23 10.36 -12.94
N SER A 250 21.88 10.04 -11.71
CA SER A 250 22.74 10.02 -10.53
C SER A 250 23.45 8.67 -10.37
N THR A 251 24.45 8.62 -9.50
CA THR A 251 25.15 7.38 -9.15
C THR A 251 24.16 6.31 -8.67
N ASN A 252 24.20 5.13 -9.28
CA ASN A 252 23.33 3.97 -9.01
C ASN A 252 21.84 4.17 -9.33
N GLU A 253 21.46 5.23 -10.04
CA GLU A 253 20.08 5.42 -10.51
C GLU A 253 19.72 4.39 -11.60
N ILE A 254 18.46 3.93 -11.58
CA ILE A 254 17.88 3.04 -12.60
C ILE A 254 17.04 3.87 -13.56
N VAL A 255 17.39 3.87 -14.83
CA VAL A 255 16.69 4.62 -15.89
C VAL A 255 16.04 3.63 -16.85
N GLU A 256 14.76 3.84 -17.17
CA GLU A 256 14.10 3.12 -18.27
C GLU A 256 14.46 3.80 -19.59
N PHE A 257 14.81 3.03 -20.62
CA PHE A 257 15.04 3.53 -21.98
C PHE A 257 14.14 2.80 -22.95
N VAL A 258 13.64 3.52 -23.96
CA VAL A 258 12.97 2.95 -25.13
C VAL A 258 13.77 3.25 -26.38
N TYR A 259 13.98 2.26 -27.25
CA TYR A 259 14.60 2.48 -28.55
C TYR A 259 13.56 2.93 -29.56
N ASP A 260 13.68 4.14 -30.12
CA ASP A 260 12.70 4.69 -31.08
C ASP A 260 12.97 4.31 -32.55
N GLY A 261 14.08 3.60 -32.81
CA GLY A 261 14.56 3.29 -34.16
C GLY A 261 15.86 4.01 -34.54
N THR A 262 16.18 5.11 -33.85
CA THR A 262 17.38 5.94 -34.04
C THR A 262 18.13 6.18 -32.73
N TYR A 263 17.43 6.57 -31.66
CA TYR A 263 17.97 6.93 -30.37
C TYR A 263 17.49 6.00 -29.26
N TRP A 264 18.27 5.94 -28.17
CA TRP A 264 17.77 5.49 -26.88
C TRP A 264 17.12 6.67 -26.17
N VAL A 265 15.81 6.64 -26.05
CA VAL A 265 15.04 7.68 -25.37
C VAL A 265 14.92 7.32 -23.90
N ALA A 266 15.49 8.15 -23.03
CA ALA A 266 15.39 7.97 -21.59
C ALA A 266 13.97 8.32 -21.12
N LEU A 267 13.27 7.33 -20.60
CA LEU A 267 12.06 7.44 -19.81
C LEU A 267 12.49 7.57 -18.34
N SER A 268 13.16 8.67 -18.01
CA SER A 268 13.67 8.90 -16.65
C SER A 268 12.59 8.69 -15.58
N SER A 269 12.96 8.06 -14.46
CA SER A 269 12.11 7.90 -13.27
C SER A 269 12.11 9.13 -12.35
N ASP A 270 12.97 10.12 -12.62
CA ASP A 270 13.24 11.25 -11.74
C ASP A 270 13.13 12.61 -12.48
N LYS A 271 12.97 12.57 -13.81
CA LYS A 271 12.79 13.71 -14.71
C LYS A 271 11.89 13.35 -15.91
N GLN A 272 10.77 12.70 -15.63
CA GLN A 272 9.76 12.47 -16.67
C GLN A 272 9.12 13.83 -17.00
N PHE A 273 9.34 14.31 -18.23
CA PHE A 273 8.50 15.36 -18.76
C PHE A 273 7.08 14.82 -18.78
N VAL A 274 6.20 15.52 -18.07
CA VAL A 274 4.80 15.17 -18.06
C VAL A 274 4.26 15.34 -19.47
N SER A 275 3.91 14.20 -20.07
CA SER A 275 3.27 14.12 -21.38
C SER A 275 2.04 15.02 -21.41
N GLY A 276 1.95 15.90 -22.42
CA GLY A 276 0.75 16.61 -22.85
C GLY A 276 -0.11 17.22 -21.75
N LYS A 277 0.28 18.40 -21.23
CA LYS A 277 -0.49 19.19 -20.24
C LYS A 277 -1.29 18.29 -19.27
N PRO A 278 -0.62 17.55 -18.39
CA PRO A 278 -1.29 16.67 -17.43
C PRO A 278 -2.39 17.39 -16.66
N SER A 279 -3.51 16.69 -16.43
CA SER A 279 -4.53 17.13 -15.48
C SER A 279 -4.14 16.85 -14.03
N VAL A 280 -3.16 15.98 -13.79
CA VAL A 280 -2.65 15.66 -12.44
C VAL A 280 -1.12 15.55 -12.47
N ILE A 281 -0.44 16.25 -11.56
CA ILE A 281 1.02 16.20 -11.37
C ILE A 281 1.30 15.89 -9.90
N THR A 282 2.27 15.01 -9.64
CA THR A 282 2.79 14.70 -8.30
C THR A 282 4.12 15.40 -8.07
N VAL A 283 4.28 16.05 -6.91
CA VAL A 283 5.52 16.72 -6.51
C VAL A 283 6.01 16.11 -5.21
N GLY A 284 7.17 15.46 -5.22
CA GLY A 284 7.81 14.90 -4.02
C GLY A 284 8.63 15.93 -3.27
N SER A 285 8.59 15.89 -1.93
CA SER A 285 9.52 16.64 -1.08
C SER A 285 10.94 16.08 -1.17
N SER A 286 11.91 16.75 -0.54
CA SER A 286 13.31 16.29 -0.51
C SER A 286 13.50 14.93 0.17
N THR A 287 12.58 14.55 1.06
CA THR A 287 12.62 13.30 1.81
C THR A 287 11.88 12.15 1.11
N VAL A 288 11.10 12.43 0.06
CA VAL A 288 10.34 11.39 -0.64
C VAL A 288 11.28 10.50 -1.46
N THR A 289 11.12 9.19 -1.28
CA THR A 289 11.86 8.13 -1.98
C THR A 289 11.03 7.42 -3.06
N ARG A 290 9.75 7.77 -3.19
CA ARG A 290 8.79 7.22 -4.16
C ARG A 290 8.82 7.99 -5.49
N TYR A 291 8.30 7.36 -6.54
CA TYR A 291 8.10 7.99 -7.84
C TYR A 291 7.23 9.25 -7.72
N CYS A 292 7.71 10.37 -8.28
CA CYS A 292 6.98 11.63 -8.42
C CYS A 292 7.38 12.30 -9.73
N ASP A 293 6.51 13.16 -10.27
CA ASP A 293 6.76 13.84 -11.55
C ASP A 293 7.80 14.97 -11.40
N PHE A 294 7.77 15.67 -10.26
CA PHE A 294 8.76 16.68 -9.89
C PHE A 294 9.29 16.41 -8.49
N LYS A 295 10.59 16.62 -8.27
CA LYS A 295 11.22 16.44 -6.96
C LYS A 295 11.83 17.74 -6.45
N CYS A 296 11.39 18.15 -5.27
CA CYS A 296 11.88 19.29 -4.53
C CYS A 296 13.19 18.97 -3.82
N SER A 297 14.00 20.01 -3.56
CA SER A 297 15.31 19.86 -2.90
C SER A 297 15.24 20.13 -1.40
N GLY A 298 14.14 20.71 -0.93
CA GLY A 298 13.98 21.19 0.45
C GLY A 298 14.46 22.62 0.63
N THR A 299 14.95 23.25 -0.44
CA THR A 299 15.39 24.64 -0.52
C THR A 299 14.90 25.20 -1.86
N ASP A 300 14.38 26.43 -1.84
CA ASP A 300 13.85 27.13 -3.03
C ASP A 300 12.89 26.26 -3.86
N ASP A 301 12.01 25.55 -3.15
CA ASP A 301 11.09 24.59 -3.75
C ASP A 301 10.01 25.27 -4.60
N ASP A 302 9.83 26.60 -4.46
CA ASP A 302 9.00 27.43 -5.35
C ASP A 302 9.40 27.29 -6.81
N ILE A 303 10.69 27.14 -7.13
CA ILE A 303 11.17 26.96 -8.51
C ILE A 303 10.63 25.67 -9.12
N VAL A 304 10.61 24.59 -8.33
CA VAL A 304 10.14 23.26 -8.77
C VAL A 304 8.63 23.23 -8.88
N ILE A 305 7.94 23.75 -7.86
CA ILE A 305 6.47 23.81 -7.82
C ILE A 305 5.94 24.73 -8.93
N GLN A 306 6.62 25.86 -9.20
CA GLN A 306 6.26 26.75 -10.30
C GLN A 306 6.36 26.04 -11.66
N LYS A 307 7.40 25.23 -11.88
CA LYS A 307 7.53 24.42 -13.11
C LYS A 307 6.41 23.38 -13.23
N ALA A 308 6.02 22.76 -12.12
CA ALA A 308 4.86 21.85 -12.09
C ALA A 308 3.58 22.61 -12.45
N MET A 309 3.32 23.77 -11.83
CA MET A 309 2.18 24.63 -12.15
C MET A 309 2.17 25.06 -13.62
N ASP A 310 3.30 25.49 -14.18
CA ASP A 310 3.38 25.93 -15.57
C ASP A 310 3.10 24.77 -16.55
N SER A 311 3.45 23.53 -16.20
CA SER A 311 3.24 22.33 -17.03
C SER A 311 1.81 21.79 -17.03
N LEU A 312 1.01 22.12 -16.02
CA LEU A 312 -0.35 21.60 -15.79
C LEU A 312 -1.37 22.04 -16.88
N THR A 313 -2.47 21.33 -17.10
CA THR A 313 -3.64 21.93 -17.79
C THR A 313 -4.29 23.03 -16.95
N ASP A 314 -5.09 23.89 -17.58
CA ASP A 314 -6.02 24.75 -16.85
C ASP A 314 -7.05 23.89 -16.09
N GLY A 315 -7.21 24.15 -14.80
CA GLY A 315 -8.06 23.37 -13.90
C GLY A 315 -7.44 22.06 -13.41
N GLY A 316 -6.16 21.80 -13.74
CA GLY A 316 -5.48 20.61 -13.27
C GLY A 316 -5.14 20.64 -11.78
N LYS A 317 -4.63 19.52 -11.29
CA LYS A 317 -4.33 19.25 -9.89
C LYS A 317 -2.84 18.94 -9.67
N ILE A 318 -2.25 19.56 -8.67
CA ILE A 318 -0.94 19.22 -8.12
C ILE A 318 -1.15 18.46 -6.82
N ILE A 319 -0.51 17.30 -6.69
CA ILE A 319 -0.45 16.50 -5.47
C ILE A 319 0.93 16.68 -4.84
N LEU A 320 1.00 17.38 -3.72
CA LEU A 320 2.19 17.44 -2.89
C LEU A 320 2.22 16.18 -2.01
N LEU A 321 3.23 15.35 -2.22
CA LEU A 321 3.46 14.15 -1.41
C LEU A 321 3.86 14.53 0.04
N GLU A 322 4.02 13.53 0.90
CA GLU A 322 4.45 13.73 2.28
C GLU A 322 5.77 14.51 2.40
N GLY A 323 5.86 15.34 3.44
CA GLY A 323 7.07 16.08 3.79
C GLY A 323 6.92 17.60 3.75
N THR A 324 8.06 18.27 3.77
CA THR A 324 8.16 19.73 3.91
C THR A 324 8.68 20.37 2.63
N TYR A 325 7.99 21.41 2.18
CA TYR A 325 8.32 22.22 1.01
C TYR A 325 8.65 23.64 1.47
N ASN A 326 9.85 24.13 1.15
CA ASN A 326 10.33 25.43 1.60
C ASN A 326 10.43 26.41 0.43
N LEU A 327 9.54 27.38 0.39
CA LEU A 327 9.44 28.40 -0.66
C LEU A 327 10.14 29.68 -0.17
N SER A 328 11.08 30.19 -0.98
CA SER A 328 11.76 31.46 -0.71
C SER A 328 11.16 32.63 -1.50
N SER A 329 10.33 32.32 -2.50
CA SER A 329 9.60 33.28 -3.31
C SER A 329 8.12 32.89 -3.46
N ARG A 330 7.31 33.79 -4.03
CA ARG A 330 5.90 33.53 -4.36
C ARG A 330 5.74 32.64 -5.58
N LEU A 331 4.68 31.83 -5.59
CA LEU A 331 4.19 31.17 -6.79
C LEU A 331 3.36 32.15 -7.64
N LEU A 332 3.52 32.12 -8.96
CA LEU A 332 2.76 32.92 -9.91
C LEU A 332 1.71 32.05 -10.61
N GLN A 333 0.45 32.32 -10.34
CA GLN A 333 -0.68 31.59 -10.88
C GLN A 333 -1.21 32.23 -12.15
N LYS A 334 -1.27 31.45 -13.24
CA LYS A 334 -1.76 31.91 -14.56
C LYS A 334 -3.10 31.29 -14.97
N LYS A 335 -3.52 30.22 -14.29
CA LYS A 335 -4.65 29.35 -14.66
C LYS A 335 -5.25 28.71 -13.41
N ASN A 336 -6.43 28.13 -13.55
CA ASN A 336 -7.11 27.44 -12.47
C ASN A 336 -6.25 26.28 -11.97
N VAL A 337 -6.11 26.12 -10.65
CA VAL A 337 -5.30 25.05 -10.08
C VAL A 337 -5.88 24.53 -8.77
N VAL A 338 -5.80 23.22 -8.60
CA VAL A 338 -5.96 22.54 -7.32
C VAL A 338 -4.58 22.14 -6.81
N ILE A 339 -4.24 22.45 -5.57
CA ILE A 339 -3.03 21.94 -4.90
C ILE A 339 -3.48 21.17 -3.67
N GLU A 340 -3.15 19.89 -3.63
CA GLU A 340 -3.60 18.94 -2.61
C GLU A 340 -2.41 18.30 -1.92
N GLY A 341 -2.37 18.36 -0.59
CA GLY A 341 -1.44 17.58 0.22
C GLY A 341 -2.01 16.22 0.61
N GLN A 342 -1.20 15.42 1.32
CA GLN A 342 -1.62 14.10 1.82
C GLN A 342 -2.27 14.14 3.21
N GLY A 343 -2.41 15.34 3.80
CA GLY A 343 -3.09 15.56 5.08
C GLY A 343 -2.44 16.67 5.91
N ARG A 344 -3.22 17.27 6.81
CA ARG A 344 -2.71 18.19 7.85
C ARG A 344 -1.68 17.48 8.72
N GLY A 345 -0.59 18.15 9.05
CA GLY A 345 0.56 17.57 9.77
C GLY A 345 1.47 16.67 8.93
N ILE A 346 1.04 16.24 7.73
CA ILE A 346 1.78 15.32 6.84
C ILE A 346 2.49 16.10 5.73
N THR A 347 1.75 16.93 5.00
CA THR A 347 2.28 17.81 3.95
C THR A 347 2.36 19.23 4.49
N LYS A 348 3.55 19.81 4.49
CA LYS A 348 3.82 21.15 5.05
C LYS A 348 4.44 22.06 4.00
N VAL A 349 3.84 23.21 3.78
CA VAL A 349 4.35 24.25 2.90
C VAL A 349 4.77 25.44 3.75
N ASN A 350 6.07 25.70 3.82
CA ASN A 350 6.63 26.86 4.51
C ASN A 350 6.97 27.92 3.47
N THR A 351 6.53 29.15 3.70
CA THR A 351 6.94 30.29 2.88
C THR A 351 7.60 31.36 3.75
N SER A 352 8.80 31.78 3.35
CA SER A 352 9.46 32.97 3.91
C SER A 352 9.10 34.24 3.12
N TYR A 353 8.37 34.10 2.03
CA TYR A 353 7.81 35.20 1.27
C TYR A 353 6.47 35.65 1.85
N ILE A 354 6.09 36.91 1.64
CA ILE A 354 4.84 37.48 2.18
C ILE A 354 3.58 36.92 1.52
N PHE A 355 3.73 36.37 0.32
CA PHE A 355 2.68 35.69 -0.44
C PHE A 355 3.08 34.24 -0.64
N LEU A 356 2.11 33.34 -0.48
CA LEU A 356 2.30 31.96 -0.92
C LEU A 356 2.23 31.90 -2.45
N ILE A 357 1.16 32.49 -2.98
CA ILE A 357 0.75 32.42 -4.37
C ILE A 357 -0.02 33.69 -4.73
N SER A 358 0.21 34.21 -5.93
CA SER A 358 -0.45 35.42 -6.43
C SER A 358 -0.88 35.25 -7.88
N ASN A 359 -2.00 35.85 -8.23
CA ASN A 359 -2.51 35.89 -9.60
C ASN A 359 -1.57 36.70 -10.50
N LEU A 360 -1.38 36.25 -11.74
CA LEU A 360 -0.71 37.06 -12.75
C LEU A 360 -1.61 38.25 -13.09
N VAL A 361 -1.01 39.44 -13.22
CA VAL A 361 -1.74 40.68 -13.57
C VAL A 361 -2.60 40.45 -14.81
N GLY A 362 -3.89 40.81 -14.73
CA GLY A 362 -4.86 40.62 -15.80
C GLY A 362 -5.50 39.23 -15.87
N THR A 363 -5.29 38.37 -14.86
CA THR A 363 -5.93 37.06 -14.75
C THR A 363 -6.73 36.94 -13.44
N SER A 364 -7.82 36.18 -13.45
CA SER A 364 -8.64 35.86 -12.28
C SER A 364 -8.81 34.33 -12.11
N PRO A 365 -7.72 33.58 -11.89
CA PRO A 365 -7.79 32.13 -11.79
C PRO A 365 -8.41 31.69 -10.46
N THR A 366 -9.01 30.51 -10.46
CA THR A 366 -9.49 29.82 -9.26
C THR A 366 -8.37 29.05 -8.58
N LEU A 367 -8.30 29.11 -7.25
CA LEU A 367 -7.30 28.39 -6.46
C LEU A 367 -7.98 27.53 -5.41
N HIS A 368 -7.70 26.22 -5.43
CA HIS A 368 -8.19 25.28 -4.43
C HIS A 368 -6.99 24.68 -3.68
N LEU A 369 -6.94 24.84 -2.37
CA LEU A 369 -5.90 24.26 -1.50
C LEU A 369 -6.53 23.24 -0.56
N THR A 370 -6.01 22.02 -0.53
CA THR A 370 -6.59 20.95 0.31
C THR A 370 -5.54 20.14 1.06
N ASN A 371 -5.90 19.64 2.24
CA ASN A 371 -5.16 18.60 2.97
C ASN A 371 -3.67 18.93 3.27
N MET A 372 -3.36 20.15 3.72
CA MET A 372 -1.98 20.53 4.03
C MET A 372 -1.86 21.55 5.17
N ASP A 373 -0.66 21.69 5.71
CA ASP A 373 -0.28 22.82 6.57
C ASP A 373 0.41 23.89 5.73
N ILE A 374 0.01 25.16 5.90
CA ILE A 374 0.59 26.32 5.23
C ILE A 374 1.13 27.25 6.31
N ASN A 375 2.45 27.44 6.34
CA ASN A 375 3.13 28.22 7.37
C ASN A 375 3.78 29.46 6.74
N PHE A 376 3.25 30.63 7.08
CA PHE A 376 3.84 31.92 6.78
C PHE A 376 4.83 32.30 7.88
N LEU A 377 6.11 32.37 7.50
CA LEU A 377 7.26 32.69 8.35
C LEU A 377 8.11 33.79 7.71
N SER A 378 7.45 34.78 7.10
CA SER A 378 8.13 35.85 6.39
C SER A 378 8.84 36.81 7.35
N THR A 379 10.09 37.09 7.03
CA THR A 379 10.95 38.07 7.72
C THR A 379 11.14 39.34 6.90
N SER A 380 10.38 39.51 5.81
CA SER A 380 10.56 40.67 4.93
C SER A 380 10.05 41.96 5.56
N ASN A 381 10.70 43.07 5.21
CA ASN A 381 10.38 44.42 5.68
C ASN A 381 9.79 45.20 4.50
N ILE A 382 8.59 44.83 4.04
CA ILE A 382 7.89 45.50 2.93
C ILE A 382 6.56 46.05 3.44
N SER A 383 6.08 47.13 2.82
CA SER A 383 4.80 47.78 3.16
C SER A 383 3.63 46.79 3.12
N PRO A 384 2.76 46.79 4.13
CA PRO A 384 1.82 45.69 4.37
C PRO A 384 0.48 45.79 3.63
N ASN A 385 0.31 46.68 2.64
CA ASN A 385 -0.96 46.81 1.89
C ASN A 385 -1.25 45.64 0.92
N ALA A 386 -1.34 44.43 1.46
CA ALA A 386 -1.62 43.17 0.82
C ALA A 386 -2.00 42.11 1.88
N GLY A 387 -2.70 41.06 1.46
CA GLY A 387 -2.91 39.83 2.22
C GLY A 387 -1.87 38.75 1.91
N ALA A 388 -1.87 37.66 2.66
CA ALA A 388 -1.12 36.45 2.30
C ALA A 388 -1.66 35.79 1.00
N PHE A 389 -2.96 35.97 0.76
CA PHE A 389 -3.70 35.73 -0.48
C PHE A 389 -4.39 37.02 -0.91
N ASN A 390 -4.36 37.35 -2.21
CA ASN A 390 -4.86 38.61 -2.75
C ASN A 390 -5.71 38.38 -4.00
N ASP A 391 -6.78 39.16 -4.13
CA ASP A 391 -7.51 39.37 -5.39
C ASP A 391 -8.03 38.06 -6.04
N TYR A 392 -8.57 37.15 -5.23
CA TYR A 392 -9.15 35.90 -5.72
C TYR A 392 -10.68 35.96 -5.79
N ASP A 393 -11.23 35.82 -7.00
CA ASP A 393 -12.68 35.65 -7.20
C ASP A 393 -13.21 34.28 -6.75
N VAL A 394 -12.35 33.27 -6.67
CA VAL A 394 -12.69 31.96 -6.11
C VAL A 394 -11.45 31.38 -5.44
N LEU A 395 -11.41 31.46 -4.10
CA LEU A 395 -10.41 30.82 -3.27
C LEU A 395 -11.08 29.77 -2.39
N GLN A 396 -10.78 28.50 -2.61
CA GLN A 396 -11.29 27.40 -1.80
C GLN A 396 -10.17 26.77 -0.99
N ILE A 397 -10.39 26.61 0.31
CA ILE A 397 -9.45 26.01 1.23
C ILE A 397 -10.20 25.00 2.09
N ASP A 398 -9.83 23.73 1.98
CA ASP A 398 -10.50 22.63 2.69
C ASP A 398 -9.50 21.77 3.45
N ASN A 399 -9.83 21.43 4.69
CA ASN A 399 -9.02 20.59 5.56
C ASN A 399 -7.54 21.02 5.61
N CYS A 400 -7.29 22.33 5.73
CA CYS A 400 -5.94 22.90 5.82
C CYS A 400 -5.67 23.50 7.21
N SER A 401 -4.40 23.64 7.57
CA SER A 401 -3.96 24.41 8.73
C SER A 401 -3.10 25.59 8.28
N ILE A 402 -3.60 26.81 8.38
CA ILE A 402 -2.87 28.03 8.04
C ILE A 402 -2.29 28.64 9.32
N SER A 403 -0.97 28.76 9.37
CA SER A 403 -0.24 29.41 10.46
C SER A 403 0.40 30.69 9.95
N TYR A 404 0.07 31.82 10.56
CA TYR A 404 0.73 33.10 10.34
C TYR A 404 1.56 33.45 11.57
N ALA A 405 2.90 33.45 11.44
CA ALA A 405 3.80 33.68 12.56
C ALA A 405 5.02 34.53 12.14
N ASN A 406 4.76 35.64 11.45
CA ASN A 406 5.81 36.54 10.97
C ASN A 406 6.43 37.36 12.11
N THR A 407 7.71 37.67 12.00
CA THR A 407 8.44 38.48 12.99
C THR A 407 8.28 40.00 12.80
N MET A 408 7.72 40.41 11.66
CA MET A 408 7.48 41.79 11.24
C MET A 408 6.08 41.92 10.63
N HIS A 409 5.40 43.03 10.88
CA HIS A 409 4.12 43.36 10.23
C HIS A 409 4.33 43.70 8.76
N ASN A 410 4.15 42.74 7.85
CA ASN A 410 4.47 42.84 6.43
C ASN A 410 3.31 42.52 5.48
N THR A 411 2.14 42.19 6.04
CA THR A 411 0.84 42.09 5.37
C THR A 411 -0.21 42.60 6.34
N ASP A 412 -1.30 43.17 5.85
CA ASP A 412 -2.43 43.66 6.65
C ASP A 412 -3.49 42.58 6.88
N SER A 413 -3.37 41.43 6.19
CA SER A 413 -4.32 40.33 6.36
C SER A 413 -3.82 38.96 5.90
N ILE A 414 -4.58 37.91 6.20
CA ILE A 414 -4.40 36.61 5.49
C ILE A 414 -5.10 36.68 4.13
N PHE A 415 -6.35 37.13 4.11
CA PHE A 415 -7.14 37.25 2.88
C PHE A 415 -7.47 38.71 2.61
N PHE A 416 -7.04 39.21 1.46
CA PHE A 416 -7.31 40.57 1.00
C PHE A 416 -8.04 40.54 -0.34
N ASN A 417 -9.21 41.19 -0.43
CA ASN A 417 -9.99 41.27 -1.65
C ASN A 417 -10.30 39.88 -2.27
N CYS A 418 -10.74 38.94 -1.44
CA CYS A 418 -10.97 37.55 -1.85
C CYS A 418 -12.42 37.09 -1.59
N LYS A 419 -12.92 36.23 -2.48
CA LYS A 419 -14.12 35.41 -2.27
C LYS A 419 -13.69 34.03 -1.78
N VAL A 420 -13.69 33.87 -0.47
CA VAL A 420 -13.10 32.74 0.24
C VAL A 420 -14.16 31.73 0.64
N LYS A 421 -13.91 30.45 0.37
CA LYS A 421 -14.62 29.31 0.96
C LYS A 421 -13.64 28.51 1.81
N LEU A 422 -13.85 28.53 3.13
CA LEU A 422 -13.03 27.81 4.11
C LEU A 422 -13.84 26.71 4.75
N LYS A 423 -13.34 25.47 4.68
CA LYS A 423 -14.03 24.30 5.25
C LYS A 423 -13.08 23.45 6.07
N ASN A 424 -13.55 22.93 7.21
CA ASN A 424 -12.82 21.97 8.05
C ASN A 424 -11.37 22.38 8.38
N SER A 425 -11.10 23.69 8.42
CA SER A 425 -9.75 24.22 8.42
C SER A 425 -9.40 24.85 9.76
N ARG A 426 -8.14 25.21 9.93
CA ARG A 426 -7.68 25.96 11.10
C ARG A 426 -6.81 27.13 10.67
N ILE A 427 -7.03 28.28 11.27
CA ILE A 427 -6.21 29.47 11.11
C ILE A 427 -5.63 29.83 12.48
N SER A 428 -4.31 29.96 12.57
CA SER A 428 -3.60 30.35 13.78
C SER A 428 -2.72 31.56 13.50
N VAL A 429 -2.94 32.66 14.22
CA VAL A 429 -2.25 33.93 13.98
C VAL A 429 -1.49 34.39 15.19
N THR A 430 -0.16 34.44 15.05
CA THR A 430 0.76 35.05 16.02
C THR A 430 1.31 36.33 15.41
N LEU A 431 0.73 37.46 15.79
CA LEU A 431 1.19 38.77 15.31
C LEU A 431 2.49 39.21 16.00
N PRO A 432 3.43 39.83 15.25
CA PRO A 432 4.65 40.37 15.81
C PRO A 432 4.43 41.66 16.60
N ALA A 433 5.34 41.95 17.53
CA ALA A 433 5.37 43.23 18.22
C ALA A 433 5.93 44.38 17.36
N LYS A 434 6.71 44.05 16.32
CA LYS A 434 7.41 45.00 15.45
C LYS A 434 6.56 45.34 14.23
N ARG A 435 6.46 46.63 13.93
CA ARG A 435 5.72 47.17 12.79
C ARG A 435 6.68 47.57 11.66
N TYR A 436 6.26 47.41 10.41
CA TYR A 436 6.99 47.96 9.26
C TYR A 436 6.93 49.48 9.24
N ASP A 437 5.73 50.05 9.36
CA ASP A 437 5.50 51.50 9.45
C ASP A 437 4.29 51.82 10.35
N ASN A 438 4.00 53.11 10.51
CA ASN A 438 2.83 53.62 11.23
C ASN A 438 1.62 53.88 10.32
N SER A 439 1.75 53.75 9.01
CA SER A 439 0.71 54.02 8.02
C SER A 439 -0.35 52.91 7.99
N TYR A 440 0.04 51.69 8.37
CA TYR A 440 -0.84 50.52 8.43
C TYR A 440 -0.84 49.91 9.84
N PRO A 441 -1.63 50.48 10.78
CA PRO A 441 -1.63 50.05 12.18
C PRO A 441 -2.52 48.83 12.47
N CYS A 442 -3.21 48.30 11.46
CA CYS A 442 -4.31 47.35 11.59
C CYS A 442 -4.01 46.02 10.89
N TRP A 443 -4.47 44.92 11.46
CA TRP A 443 -4.33 43.59 10.86
C TRP A 443 -5.61 42.75 10.95
N TRP A 444 -6.00 42.06 9.89
CA TRP A 444 -7.29 41.34 9.81
C TRP A 444 -7.12 39.92 9.28
N ILE A 445 -7.99 38.98 9.65
CA ILE A 445 -8.00 37.68 8.95
C ILE A 445 -8.55 37.87 7.54
N PHE A 446 -9.71 38.54 7.45
CA PHE A 446 -10.44 38.84 6.22
C PHE A 446 -10.59 40.35 6.09
N ARG A 447 -10.03 40.90 5.01
CA ARG A 447 -10.12 42.32 4.68
C ARG A 447 -10.70 42.48 3.28
N ASP A 448 -11.78 43.25 3.14
CA ASP A 448 -12.44 43.50 1.86
C ASP A 448 -12.89 42.18 1.17
N CYS A 449 -13.42 41.21 1.92
CA CYS A 449 -13.67 39.83 1.43
C CYS A 449 -15.15 39.44 1.43
N THR A 450 -15.51 38.48 0.58
CA THR A 450 -16.71 37.64 0.79
C THR A 450 -16.26 36.30 1.39
N ALA A 451 -16.83 35.85 2.51
CA ALA A 451 -16.38 34.65 3.20
C ALA A 451 -17.52 33.64 3.47
N GLU A 452 -17.35 32.39 3.03
CA GLU A 452 -18.15 31.23 3.42
C GLU A 452 -17.27 30.32 4.29
N ILE A 453 -17.52 30.30 5.60
CA ILE A 453 -16.67 29.59 6.57
C ILE A 453 -17.50 28.47 7.21
N ILE A 454 -17.00 27.23 7.14
CA ILE A 454 -17.68 26.05 7.69
C ILE A 454 -16.71 25.25 8.54
N ASP A 455 -17.10 24.94 9.77
CA ASP A 455 -16.35 24.07 10.71
C ASP A 455 -14.85 24.41 10.77
N THR A 456 -14.55 25.72 10.82
CA THR A 456 -13.19 26.24 10.77
C THR A 456 -12.86 26.98 12.05
N ASP A 457 -11.69 26.67 12.62
CA ASP A 457 -11.21 27.29 13.85
C ASP A 457 -10.29 28.47 13.54
N ILE A 458 -10.52 29.63 14.16
CA ILE A 458 -9.69 30.83 14.04
C ILE A 458 -9.15 31.20 15.40
N ILE A 459 -7.82 31.18 15.56
CA ILE A 459 -7.18 31.30 16.87
C ILE A 459 -6.07 32.34 16.84
N PHE A 460 -6.14 33.28 17.76
CA PHE A 460 -5.05 34.17 18.14
C PHE A 460 -4.47 33.67 19.47
N PRO A 461 -3.29 33.01 19.48
CA PRO A 461 -2.72 32.43 20.68
C PRO A 461 -2.49 33.47 21.79
N THR A 462 -2.71 33.06 23.04
CA THR A 462 -2.55 33.91 24.24
C THR A 462 -1.12 34.39 24.45
N THR A 463 -0.13 33.71 23.87
CA THR A 463 1.30 34.05 23.95
C THR A 463 1.74 35.07 22.90
N SER A 464 0.83 35.57 22.04
CA SER A 464 1.19 36.58 21.05
C SER A 464 1.44 37.94 21.73
N ASN A 465 2.65 38.49 21.57
CA ASN A 465 3.01 39.85 21.98
C ASN A 465 2.39 40.88 21.01
N ASN A 466 1.07 40.89 20.95
CA ASN A 466 0.31 41.65 20.00
C ASN A 466 0.19 43.10 20.47
N THR A 467 0.94 44.00 19.82
CA THR A 467 0.84 45.45 20.02
C THR A 467 0.05 46.13 18.90
N LEU A 468 -0.37 45.38 17.87
CA LEU A 468 -1.10 45.87 16.70
C LEU A 468 -2.60 45.92 16.99
N SER A 469 -3.29 46.81 16.29
CA SER A 469 -4.75 46.77 16.28
C SER A 469 -5.18 45.68 15.32
N ASN A 470 -6.13 44.81 15.69
CA ASN A 470 -6.44 43.65 14.86
C ASN A 470 -7.83 43.07 15.13
N GLY A 471 -8.33 42.30 14.16
CA GLY A 471 -9.63 41.65 14.22
C GLY A 471 -9.75 40.49 13.24
N VAL A 472 -10.97 39.97 13.11
CA VAL A 472 -11.26 38.86 12.20
C VAL A 472 -11.80 39.38 10.87
N PHE A 473 -12.80 40.26 10.91
CA PHE A 473 -13.53 40.72 9.73
C PHE A 473 -13.47 42.25 9.59
N TYR A 474 -13.09 42.73 8.41
CA TYR A 474 -13.09 44.14 8.04
C TYR A 474 -13.61 44.30 6.61
N ARG A 475 -14.67 45.11 6.40
CA ARG A 475 -15.42 45.19 5.14
C ARG A 475 -15.67 43.82 4.52
N CYS A 476 -16.14 42.89 5.37
CA CYS A 476 -16.33 41.51 4.99
C CYS A 476 -17.80 41.11 5.07
N GLU A 477 -18.28 40.43 4.04
CA GLU A 477 -19.64 39.91 3.97
C GLU A 477 -19.65 38.39 3.84
N GLY A 478 -20.70 37.73 4.34
CA GLY A 478 -20.89 36.30 4.11
C GLY A 478 -21.43 35.55 5.32
N SER A 479 -20.95 34.32 5.51
CA SER A 479 -21.47 33.43 6.54
C SER A 479 -20.39 32.60 7.23
N MET A 480 -20.65 32.26 8.49
CA MET A 480 -19.87 31.30 9.25
C MET A 480 -20.79 30.30 9.93
N VAL A 481 -20.51 29.00 9.75
CA VAL A 481 -21.29 27.90 10.31
C VAL A 481 -20.37 26.96 11.09
N GLY A 482 -20.63 26.77 12.37
CA GLY A 482 -19.82 25.91 13.23
C GLY A 482 -18.44 26.47 13.53
N GLY A 483 -17.52 25.61 13.97
CA GLY A 483 -16.16 25.98 14.38
C GLY A 483 -16.08 26.88 15.61
N PHE A 484 -14.88 27.41 15.85
CA PHE A 484 -14.59 28.26 17.00
C PHE A 484 -13.66 29.44 16.66
N ILE A 485 -13.92 30.59 17.27
CA ILE A 485 -13.04 31.77 17.20
C ILE A 485 -12.53 32.13 18.58
N LYS A 486 -11.20 32.28 18.70
CA LYS A 486 -10.53 32.78 19.90
C LYS A 486 -9.67 34.00 19.61
N HIS A 487 -10.07 35.13 20.14
CA HIS A 487 -9.36 36.41 20.00
C HIS A 487 -9.13 37.04 21.38
N ILE A 488 -8.08 36.59 22.08
CA ILE A 488 -7.84 36.93 23.50
C ILE A 488 -6.39 37.35 23.87
N GLY A 489 -5.50 37.67 22.91
CA GLY A 489 -4.04 37.91 23.14
C GLY A 489 -3.66 39.05 24.11
N THR A 490 -2.47 39.14 24.69
CA THR A 490 -2.25 39.81 26.01
C THR A 490 -2.31 41.35 26.16
N THR A 491 -2.59 42.17 25.13
CA THR A 491 -2.42 43.64 25.25
C THR A 491 -3.62 44.48 24.78
N VAL A 492 -3.87 45.55 25.53
CA VAL A 492 -4.95 46.53 25.35
C VAL A 492 -4.54 47.60 24.32
N SER A 493 -4.45 47.25 23.03
CA SER A 493 -4.38 48.30 21.99
C SER A 493 -5.81 48.68 21.61
N SER A 494 -6.09 49.97 21.62
CA SER A 494 -7.42 50.52 21.94
C SER A 494 -8.46 50.49 20.83
N ASN A 495 -8.19 50.01 19.61
CA ASN A 495 -8.97 50.53 18.47
C ASN A 495 -9.76 49.53 17.60
N HIS A 496 -9.53 48.22 17.61
CA HIS A 496 -10.25 47.31 16.69
C HIS A 496 -10.84 46.05 17.32
N SER A 497 -11.92 45.58 16.71
CA SER A 497 -12.84 44.56 17.23
C SER A 497 -12.83 43.27 16.42
N TYR A 498 -13.61 42.29 16.87
CA TYR A 498 -13.91 41.07 16.13
C TYR A 498 -14.42 41.32 14.70
N ILE A 499 -15.39 42.24 14.52
CA ILE A 499 -15.99 42.62 13.25
C ILE A 499 -16.02 44.15 13.12
N GLU A 500 -15.51 44.72 12.02
CA GLU A 500 -15.35 46.18 11.82
C GLU A 500 -15.76 46.66 10.41
N ASP A 501 -15.98 47.96 10.23
CA ASP A 501 -16.21 48.73 8.98
C ASP A 501 -17.16 48.09 7.94
N ASP A 502 -18.47 48.35 8.07
CA ASP A 502 -19.60 47.83 7.25
C ASP A 502 -19.64 46.30 6.96
N SER A 503 -18.84 45.47 7.66
CA SER A 503 -18.92 44.01 7.63
C SER A 503 -20.30 43.47 8.04
N THR A 504 -20.83 42.53 7.24
CA THR A 504 -22.15 41.89 7.42
C THR A 504 -22.03 40.37 7.34
N MET A 505 -21.96 39.72 8.50
CA MET A 505 -21.79 38.27 8.63
C MET A 505 -23.03 37.61 9.21
N ASN A 506 -23.42 36.47 8.64
CA ASN A 506 -24.40 35.55 9.22
C ASN A 506 -23.69 34.39 9.92
N ILE A 507 -23.70 34.38 11.25
CA ILE A 507 -22.95 33.43 12.06
C ILE A 507 -23.90 32.45 12.76
N ILE A 508 -23.68 31.16 12.55
CA ILE A 508 -24.58 30.09 13.00
C ILE A 508 -23.80 28.98 13.70
N GLY A 509 -24.17 28.64 14.94
CA GLY A 509 -23.58 27.49 15.65
C GLY A 509 -22.11 27.66 16.05
N THR A 510 -21.53 28.85 15.87
CA THR A 510 -20.12 29.13 16.14
C THR A 510 -19.90 29.50 17.61
N GLN A 511 -18.80 29.03 18.18
CA GLN A 511 -18.32 29.48 19.49
C GLN A 511 -17.37 30.66 19.30
N ILE A 512 -17.58 31.76 20.00
CA ILE A 512 -16.77 32.98 19.89
C ILE A 512 -16.29 33.37 21.28
N GLU A 513 -14.99 33.45 21.49
CA GLU A 513 -14.38 34.12 22.63
C GLU A 513 -13.56 35.30 22.11
N CYS A 514 -14.04 36.51 22.33
CA CYS A 514 -13.39 37.73 21.86
C CYS A 514 -13.26 38.74 22.99
N ARG A 515 -12.41 39.75 22.79
CA ARG A 515 -12.42 40.92 23.68
C ARG A 515 -13.60 41.81 23.41
N ARG A 516 -13.66 42.36 22.20
CA ARG A 516 -14.67 43.31 21.71
C ARG A 516 -15.32 42.74 20.47
N PHE A 517 -16.61 42.96 20.31
CA PHE A 517 -17.37 42.52 19.14
C PHE A 517 -17.44 43.58 18.02
N SER A 518 -17.24 44.87 18.35
CA SER A 518 -17.98 46.02 17.81
C SER A 518 -17.75 46.53 16.39
N GLN A 519 -18.82 47.08 15.81
CA GLN A 519 -18.82 48.06 14.72
C GLN A 519 -19.73 49.25 15.09
N SER A 520 -19.38 50.47 14.67
CA SER A 520 -20.02 51.76 15.02
C SER A 520 -21.41 51.98 14.41
N GLU A 521 -22.29 52.76 15.05
CA GLU A 521 -23.53 53.29 14.43
C GLU A 521 -23.18 54.35 13.37
N THR A 522 -22.79 53.94 12.15
CA THR A 522 -22.54 54.87 11.03
C THR A 522 -23.57 54.75 9.90
N THR A 523 -24.21 53.59 9.74
CA THR A 523 -25.13 53.31 8.63
C THR A 523 -26.34 52.49 9.12
N THR A 524 -27.53 52.75 8.58
CA THR A 524 -28.71 51.92 8.83
C THR A 524 -28.70 50.74 7.85
N GLY A 525 -28.66 49.50 8.35
CA GLY A 525 -28.91 48.30 7.54
C GLY A 525 -27.79 47.24 7.49
N ASN A 526 -26.55 47.58 7.82
CA ASN A 526 -25.42 46.64 7.79
C ASN A 526 -25.17 46.05 9.19
N PHE A 527 -25.92 45.01 9.54
CA PHE A 527 -25.79 44.36 10.85
C PHE A 527 -25.61 42.86 10.72
N ASN A 528 -24.77 42.30 11.58
CA ASN A 528 -24.57 40.86 11.65
C ASN A 528 -25.82 40.13 12.20
N SER A 529 -25.98 38.88 11.80
CA SER A 529 -26.97 37.97 12.37
C SER A 529 -26.29 36.82 13.08
N LEU A 530 -26.83 36.43 14.24
CA LEU A 530 -26.27 35.42 15.13
C LEU A 530 -27.35 34.40 15.46
N ALA A 531 -27.08 33.12 15.24
CA ALA A 531 -28.01 32.04 15.57
C ALA A 531 -27.30 30.86 16.23
N ASN A 532 -27.82 30.33 17.34
CA ASN A 532 -27.26 29.14 18.01
C ASN A 532 -25.79 29.30 18.43
N CYS A 533 -25.32 30.54 18.66
CA CYS A 533 -23.94 30.82 18.99
C CYS A 533 -23.69 30.79 20.50
N ARG A 534 -22.45 30.51 20.90
CA ARG A 534 -21.98 30.75 22.28
C ARG A 534 -20.89 31.82 22.24
N ILE A 535 -21.16 32.97 22.83
CA ILE A 535 -20.32 34.16 22.70
C ILE A 535 -19.86 34.62 24.07
N LYS A 536 -18.56 34.81 24.22
CA LYS A 536 -17.92 35.32 25.43
C LYS A 536 -17.12 36.58 25.08
N ILE A 537 -17.53 37.70 25.67
CA ILE A 537 -16.94 39.02 25.47
C ILE A 537 -16.19 39.40 26.74
N LEU A 538 -14.86 39.47 26.66
CA LEU A 538 -13.98 39.59 27.82
C LEU A 538 -13.69 41.04 28.28
N GLN A 539 -13.76 42.02 27.39
CA GLN A 539 -13.37 43.41 27.70
C GLN A 539 -14.14 44.40 26.82
N ALA A 540 -14.74 45.46 27.37
CA ALA A 540 -15.57 46.33 26.56
C ALA A 540 -15.69 47.77 27.06
N GLU A 541 -15.32 48.67 26.15
CA GLU A 541 -16.12 49.82 25.71
C GLU A 541 -16.37 49.56 24.22
N GLY A 542 -17.61 49.63 23.72
CA GLY A 542 -17.91 49.45 22.28
C GLY A 542 -19.32 48.91 21.98
N TYR A 543 -19.67 48.87 20.70
CA TYR A 543 -20.97 48.40 20.21
C TYR A 543 -21.04 46.85 20.12
N PHE A 544 -22.24 46.28 20.22
CA PHE A 544 -22.52 44.91 19.81
C PHE A 544 -23.26 44.97 18.48
N SER A 545 -22.52 44.85 17.38
CA SER A 545 -23.06 44.99 16.03
C SER A 545 -23.77 43.70 15.59
N ALA A 546 -24.99 43.49 16.07
CA ALA A 546 -25.86 42.43 15.59
C ALA A 546 -27.33 42.85 15.68
N SER A 547 -28.06 42.72 14.57
CA SER A 547 -29.48 43.09 14.50
C SER A 547 -30.40 41.94 14.87
N HIS A 548 -30.02 40.71 14.54
CA HIS A 548 -30.83 39.51 14.78
C HIS A 548 -30.01 38.50 15.56
N ILE A 549 -30.38 38.28 16.82
CA ILE A 549 -29.70 37.36 17.73
C ILE A 549 -30.72 36.34 18.18
N ASN A 550 -30.50 35.06 17.90
CA ASN A 550 -31.48 34.02 18.16
C ASN A 550 -30.84 32.77 18.77
N HIS A 551 -31.40 32.26 19.88
CA HIS A 551 -30.91 31.06 20.56
C HIS A 551 -29.41 31.10 20.92
N CYS A 552 -28.91 32.29 21.29
CA CYS A 552 -27.50 32.47 21.66
C CYS A 552 -27.30 32.47 23.18
N ASP A 553 -26.17 31.91 23.63
CA ASP A 553 -25.68 32.09 25.00
C ASP A 553 -24.58 33.18 24.98
N LEU A 554 -24.82 34.30 25.65
CA LEU A 554 -23.92 35.45 25.71
C LEU A 554 -23.39 35.63 27.14
N TYR A 555 -22.06 35.59 27.28
CA TYR A 555 -21.34 35.94 28.51
C TYR A 555 -20.60 37.26 28.28
N ILE A 556 -20.98 38.30 29.01
CA ILE A 556 -20.49 39.66 28.84
C ILE A 556 -19.83 40.10 30.15
N SER A 557 -18.51 40.29 30.15
CA SER A 557 -17.79 40.70 31.37
C SER A 557 -17.48 42.19 31.48
N ALA A 558 -17.97 43.02 30.56
CA ALA A 558 -17.70 44.47 30.51
C ALA A 558 -18.81 45.23 29.77
N SER A 559 -18.75 46.57 29.75
CA SER A 559 -19.83 47.43 29.24
C SER A 559 -20.01 47.36 27.72
N VAL A 560 -21.21 47.00 27.26
CA VAL A 560 -21.56 46.79 25.85
C VAL A 560 -22.73 47.68 25.44
N ILE A 561 -22.69 48.23 24.22
CA ILE A 561 -23.79 49.00 23.64
C ILE A 561 -24.48 48.16 22.57
N PHE A 562 -25.68 47.64 22.83
CA PHE A 562 -26.47 46.99 21.78
C PHE A 562 -26.95 48.05 20.80
N CYS A 563 -26.67 47.84 19.51
CA CYS A 563 -26.96 48.82 18.46
C CYS A 563 -28.47 49.05 18.28
N ALA A 564 -28.83 50.15 17.61
CA ALA A 564 -30.20 50.38 17.20
C ALA A 564 -30.75 49.19 16.38
N TYR A 565 -32.04 48.90 16.53
CA TYR A 565 -32.72 47.78 15.85
C TYR A 565 -32.21 46.37 16.21
N CYS A 566 -31.45 46.24 17.31
CA CYS A 566 -31.03 44.93 17.81
C CYS A 566 -32.22 44.17 18.40
N MET A 567 -32.52 43.00 17.87
CA MET A 567 -33.52 42.07 18.37
C MET A 567 -32.83 40.78 18.85
N ALA A 568 -32.86 40.55 20.16
CA ALA A 568 -32.44 39.28 20.75
C ALA A 568 -33.66 38.46 21.16
N SER A 569 -33.75 37.22 20.68
CA SER A 569 -34.84 36.31 20.99
C SER A 569 -34.35 34.94 21.46
N ASN A 570 -35.01 34.39 22.48
CA ASN A 570 -34.69 33.06 23.05
C ASN A 570 -33.21 32.91 23.48
N CYS A 571 -32.57 34.00 23.93
CA CYS A 571 -31.15 34.00 24.30
C CYS A 571 -30.97 33.90 25.82
N LYS A 572 -29.78 33.45 26.25
CA LYS A 572 -29.32 33.58 27.64
C LYS A 572 -28.25 34.66 27.71
N LEU A 573 -28.48 35.68 28.51
CA LEU A 573 -27.59 36.83 28.67
C LEU A 573 -27.04 36.84 30.10
N TRP A 574 -25.74 36.67 30.24
CA TRP A 574 -25.05 36.74 31.52
C TRP A 574 -24.08 37.92 31.54
N PHE A 575 -24.22 38.78 32.55
CA PHE A 575 -23.42 39.97 32.78
C PHE A 575 -22.63 39.85 34.09
N SER A 576 -21.34 40.20 34.06
CA SER A 576 -20.46 40.12 35.24
C SER A 576 -20.75 41.17 36.32
N ALA A 577 -21.39 42.28 35.96
CA ALA A 577 -21.77 43.37 36.87
C ALA A 577 -23.07 44.06 36.38
N ALA A 578 -23.68 44.86 37.26
CA ALA A 578 -24.84 45.69 36.91
C ALA A 578 -24.46 46.82 35.93
N SER A 579 -25.43 47.28 35.12
CA SER A 579 -25.29 48.42 34.19
C SER A 579 -24.20 48.26 33.12
N LEU A 580 -23.83 47.03 32.78
CA LEU A 580 -22.88 46.72 31.69
C LEU A 580 -23.53 46.71 30.31
N ALA A 581 -24.79 47.12 30.17
CA ALA A 581 -25.45 47.10 28.87
C ALA A 581 -26.32 48.34 28.65
N THR A 582 -26.04 49.00 27.53
CA THR A 582 -26.79 50.13 27.02
C THR A 582 -27.59 49.68 25.80
N LEU A 583 -28.89 49.95 25.81
CA LEU A 583 -29.77 49.65 24.68
C LEU A 583 -30.05 50.94 23.89
N LYS A 584 -29.84 50.87 22.58
CA LYS A 584 -30.13 51.95 21.62
C LYS A 584 -31.55 51.85 21.07
N ASN A 585 -31.97 52.85 20.30
CA ASN A 585 -33.33 52.98 19.78
C ASN A 585 -33.82 51.71 19.08
N TYR A 586 -35.05 51.30 19.38
CA TYR A 586 -35.69 50.10 18.80
C TYR A 586 -34.92 48.80 19.05
N CYS A 587 -34.18 48.71 20.15
CA CYS A 587 -33.61 47.45 20.62
C CYS A 587 -34.63 46.69 21.49
N PHE A 588 -34.78 45.39 21.24
CA PHE A 588 -35.76 44.52 21.88
C PHE A 588 -35.13 43.22 22.36
N PHE A 589 -35.45 42.83 23.60
CA PHE A 589 -35.20 41.49 24.12
C PHE A 589 -36.53 40.77 24.33
N GLU A 590 -36.71 39.67 23.61
CA GLU A 590 -37.92 38.84 23.62
C GLU A 590 -37.58 37.43 24.13
N ALA A 591 -38.32 36.92 25.11
CA ALA A 591 -38.11 35.56 25.64
C ALA A 591 -36.64 35.25 26.03
N CYS A 592 -35.90 36.27 26.49
CA CYS A 592 -34.51 36.15 26.90
C CYS A 592 -34.39 35.97 28.42
N TYR A 593 -33.39 35.21 28.84
CA TYR A 593 -33.05 34.98 30.25
C TYR A 593 -31.85 35.86 30.64
N THR A 594 -31.98 36.73 31.66
CA THR A 594 -30.90 37.67 32.07
C THR A 594 -30.56 37.59 33.57
N ASN A 595 -29.28 37.52 33.94
CA ASN A 595 -28.86 37.46 35.36
C ASN A 595 -28.84 38.83 36.05
N GLN A 596 -28.90 39.91 35.27
CA GLN A 596 -29.00 41.29 35.73
C GLN A 596 -30.27 41.93 35.15
N SER A 597 -30.89 42.82 35.93
CA SER A 597 -32.15 43.50 35.60
C SER A 597 -32.00 44.99 35.34
N THR A 598 -30.83 45.59 35.49
CA THR A 598 -30.67 47.05 35.37
C THR A 598 -30.02 47.42 34.04
N TRP A 599 -30.71 48.21 33.22
CA TRP A 599 -30.27 48.61 31.88
C TRP A 599 -30.23 50.13 31.72
N ILE A 600 -29.31 50.62 30.88
CA ILE A 600 -29.20 52.04 30.56
C ILE A 600 -29.88 52.29 29.20
N GLY A 601 -30.93 53.11 29.19
CA GLY A 601 -31.57 53.56 27.95
C GLY A 601 -30.89 54.82 27.42
N THR A 602 -30.74 54.93 26.10
CA THR A 602 -30.40 56.20 25.44
C THR A 602 -31.69 56.85 24.91
N ASN A 603 -31.84 58.17 25.07
CA ASN A 603 -33.08 58.91 24.78
C ASN A 603 -33.69 58.55 23.41
N GLY A 604 -34.88 57.94 23.44
CA GLY A 604 -35.68 57.62 22.25
C GLY A 604 -36.91 56.78 22.56
N THR A 605 -37.98 56.97 21.78
CA THR A 605 -39.28 56.29 21.91
C THR A 605 -39.21 54.86 21.35
N GLY A 606 -38.65 53.87 22.05
CA GLY A 606 -38.72 52.49 21.51
C GLY A 606 -37.90 51.34 22.11
N THR A 607 -37.23 51.48 23.26
CA THR A 607 -36.57 50.34 23.93
C THR A 607 -37.59 49.58 24.78
N SER A 608 -37.79 48.28 24.54
CA SER A 608 -38.74 47.46 25.30
C SER A 608 -38.20 46.07 25.60
N THR A 609 -38.57 45.52 26.75
CA THR A 609 -38.32 44.12 27.12
C THR A 609 -39.65 43.46 27.37
N THR A 610 -39.98 42.40 26.63
CA THR A 610 -41.24 41.66 26.82
C THR A 610 -40.92 40.32 27.50
N ASP A 611 -41.37 40.18 28.75
CA ASP A 611 -41.12 39.01 29.59
C ASP A 611 -41.93 37.80 29.08
N THR A 612 -41.24 36.67 28.86
CA THR A 612 -41.87 35.34 28.80
C THR A 612 -40.92 34.26 29.31
N LYS A 613 -40.81 34.08 30.63
CA LYS A 613 -41.24 32.85 31.34
C LYS A 613 -40.55 32.69 32.70
N THR A 614 -41.40 32.65 33.72
CA THR A 614 -41.17 32.39 35.14
C THR A 614 -40.29 31.17 35.43
N VAL A 615 -39.01 31.38 35.81
CA VAL A 615 -38.23 30.43 36.62
C VAL A 615 -37.28 31.19 37.56
N SER A 616 -37.27 30.78 38.83
CA SER A 616 -36.70 31.43 40.01
C SER A 616 -35.18 31.47 40.06
N GLY A 617 -34.58 32.42 39.34
CA GLY A 617 -33.16 32.75 39.46
C GLY A 617 -32.60 33.79 38.48
N MET A 618 -33.41 34.71 37.96
CA MET A 618 -33.07 35.80 37.04
C MET A 618 -34.15 36.90 37.16
N ALA A 619 -33.81 38.19 37.08
CA ALA A 619 -34.71 39.30 37.44
C ALA A 619 -35.20 40.11 36.22
N ALA A 620 -36.43 40.63 36.28
CA ALA A 620 -37.06 41.39 35.19
C ALA A 620 -36.32 42.73 34.89
N PRO A 621 -36.07 43.09 33.63
CA PRO A 621 -35.41 44.34 33.23
C PRO A 621 -36.12 45.62 33.73
N SER A 622 -35.34 46.61 34.17
CA SER A 622 -35.75 47.98 34.50
C SER A 622 -34.74 48.97 33.92
N PHE A 623 -35.24 50.07 33.34
CA PHE A 623 -34.43 51.08 32.69
C PHE A 623 -34.07 52.21 33.66
N ARG A 624 -32.81 52.67 33.63
CA ARG A 624 -32.41 53.97 34.17
C ARG A 624 -32.24 54.96 33.02
N SER A 625 -32.84 56.14 33.16
CA SER A 625 -32.56 57.27 32.27
C SER A 625 -31.18 57.85 32.60
N VAL A 626 -30.34 58.06 31.59
CA VAL A 626 -29.13 58.88 31.73
C VAL A 626 -29.55 60.33 31.55
N SER A 627 -29.33 61.16 32.58
CA SER A 627 -29.51 62.62 32.52
C SER A 627 -28.42 63.27 31.69
#